data_AF-A0A830BE19-F1
#
_entry.id   AF-A0A830BE19-F1
#
_cell.length_a   1.000
_cell.length_b   1.000
_cell.length_c   1.000
_cell.angle_alpha   90.00
_cell.angle_beta   90.00
_cell.angle_gamma   90.00
#
_symmetry.space_group_name_H-M   'P 1'
#
loop_
_entity.id
_entity.type
_entity.pdbx_description
1 polymer ?
#
loop_
_entity_poly.entity_id
_entity_poly.type
_entity_poly.pdbx_seq_one_letter_code
_entity_poly.pdbx_strand_id
1 'polypeptide(L)'
;MLRAIQQDEDLCLSAVCALYRQEVIARKLKGHSVSSKGCALAEYLIDGDKELRLRKSVPEVKKQRPDVIGQCRKLANFHIEKLFEIYCSGEDPLFSQS
;
A
#
# COMPACT_ATOMS: atom_id res chain seq x y z
N MET A 1 11.37 10.01 1.64
CA MET A 1 10.30 8.99 1.70
C MET A 1 9.35 9.20 2.89
N LEU A 2 9.78 9.02 4.15
CA LEU A 2 8.86 9.06 5.30
C LEU A 2 8.02 10.34 5.38
N ARG A 3 8.65 11.51 5.26
CA ARG A 3 7.93 12.79 5.26
C ARG A 3 6.90 12.88 4.11
N ALA A 4 7.24 12.40 2.92
CA ALA A 4 6.33 12.41 1.78
C ALA A 4 5.09 11.55 2.09
N ILE A 5 5.26 10.32 2.59
CA ILE A 5 4.15 9.45 3.02
C ILE A 5 3.31 10.08 4.15
N GLN A 6 3.93 10.86 5.03
CA GLN A 6 3.20 11.55 6.11
C GLN A 6 2.40 12.75 5.63
N GLN A 7 2.81 13.40 4.54
CA GLN A 7 2.20 14.64 4.04
C GLN A 7 1.24 14.37 2.88
N ASP A 8 1.53 13.38 2.05
CA ASP A 8 0.75 12.97 0.90
C ASP A 8 -0.05 11.71 1.24
N GLU A 9 -1.36 11.88 1.34
CA GLU A 9 -2.27 10.80 1.68
C GLU A 9 -2.46 9.82 0.52
N ASP A 10 -2.42 10.27 -0.74
CA ASP A 10 -2.49 9.39 -1.91
C ASP A 10 -1.24 8.51 -1.99
N LEU A 11 -0.06 9.10 -1.76
CA LEU A 11 1.19 8.35 -1.63
C LEU A 11 1.14 7.36 -0.45
N CYS A 12 0.54 7.75 0.67
CA CYS A 12 0.38 6.87 1.83
C CYS A 12 -0.51 5.66 1.52
N LEU A 13 -1.61 5.86 0.79
CA LEU A 13 -2.47 4.76 0.35
C LEU A 13 -1.74 3.87 -0.67
N SER A 14 -1.08 4.48 -1.64
CA SER A 14 -0.29 3.79 -2.66
C SER A 14 0.83 2.94 -2.05
N ALA A 15 1.52 3.44 -1.02
CA ALA A 15 2.55 2.71 -0.29
C ALA A 15 2.03 1.40 0.34
N VAL A 16 0.83 1.42 0.92
CA VAL A 16 0.22 0.20 1.48
C VAL A 16 -0.11 -0.80 0.38
N CYS A 17 -0.61 -0.33 -0.77
CA CYS A 17 -0.83 -1.19 -1.93
C CYS A 17 0.50 -1.78 -2.46
N ALA A 18 1.59 -1.01 -2.45
CA ALA A 18 2.91 -1.47 -2.89
C ALA A 18 3.45 -2.61 -2.02
N LEU A 19 3.34 -2.47 -0.69
CA LEU A 19 3.70 -3.54 0.25
C LEU A 19 2.88 -4.81 -0.01
N TYR A 20 1.57 -4.66 -0.25
CA TYR A 20 0.72 -5.81 -0.56
C TYR A 20 1.10 -6.49 -1.87
N ARG A 21 1.39 -5.73 -2.93
CA ARG A 21 1.85 -6.30 -4.21
C ARG A 21 3.14 -7.09 -4.04
N GLN A 22 4.10 -6.58 -3.27
CA GLN A 22 5.34 -7.30 -2.95
C GLN A 22 5.07 -8.60 -2.17
N GLU A 23 4.16 -8.58 -1.19
CA GLU A 23 3.75 -9.79 -0.49
C GLU A 23 3.08 -10.81 -1.44
N VAL A 24 2.20 -10.37 -2.33
CA VAL A 24 1.52 -11.24 -3.30
C VAL A 24 2.52 -11.85 -4.29
N ILE A 25 3.47 -11.08 -4.80
CA ILE A 25 4.53 -11.56 -5.70
C ILE A 25 5.40 -12.59 -4.97
N ALA A 26 5.89 -12.26 -3.77
CA ALA A 26 6.68 -13.16 -2.96
C ALA A 26 5.94 -14.47 -2.63
N ARG A 27 4.62 -14.42 -2.44
CA ARG A 27 3.77 -15.59 -2.19
C ARG A 27 3.50 -16.42 -3.43
N LYS A 28 3.28 -15.81 -4.61
CA LYS A 28 3.18 -16.56 -5.88
C LYS A 28 4.45 -17.38 -6.14
N LEU A 29 5.60 -16.88 -5.69
CA LEU A 29 6.87 -17.58 -5.76
C LEU A 29 7.06 -18.65 -4.66
N LYS A 30 6.33 -18.57 -3.53
CA LYS A 30 6.56 -19.40 -2.32
C LYS A 30 5.35 -20.21 -1.80
N GLY A 31 4.19 -20.16 -2.46
CA GLY A 31 3.04 -21.03 -2.20
C GLY A 31 2.31 -20.89 -0.85
N HIS A 32 2.32 -19.73 -0.18
CA HIS A 32 1.74 -19.55 1.16
C HIS A 32 0.50 -18.63 1.22
N SER A 33 -0.44 -18.95 2.14
CA SER A 33 -1.72 -18.24 2.37
C SER A 33 -1.56 -16.93 3.16
N VAL A 34 -2.45 -15.97 2.88
CA VAL A 34 -2.41 -14.58 3.31
C VAL A 34 -3.19 -14.36 4.60
N SER A 35 -2.52 -14.00 5.69
CA SER A 35 -3.18 -13.37 6.84
C SER A 35 -2.21 -12.45 7.57
N SER A 36 -2.05 -11.24 7.04
CA SER A 36 -1.44 -10.12 7.76
C SER A 36 -2.43 -8.94 7.74
N LYS A 37 -2.52 -8.17 8.83
CA LYS A 37 -3.45 -7.04 8.95
C LYS A 37 -3.27 -5.97 7.86
N GLY A 38 -2.09 -5.92 7.22
CA GLY A 38 -1.83 -5.05 6.06
C GLY A 38 -2.61 -5.44 4.81
N CYS A 39 -2.98 -6.71 4.67
CA CYS A 39 -3.74 -7.21 3.51
C CYS A 39 -5.16 -6.66 3.49
N ALA A 40 -5.85 -6.60 4.63
CA ALA A 40 -7.23 -6.09 4.66
C ALA A 40 -7.32 -4.60 4.30
N LEU A 41 -6.32 -3.79 4.67
CA LEU A 41 -6.26 -2.38 4.27
C LEU A 41 -6.00 -2.26 2.77
N ALA A 42 -5.00 -2.98 2.25
CA ALA A 42 -4.69 -2.95 0.83
C ALA A 42 -5.85 -3.48 -0.03
N GLU A 43 -6.52 -4.56 0.38
CA GLU A 43 -7.68 -5.13 -0.31
C GLU A 43 -8.84 -4.13 -0.39
N TYR A 44 -9.12 -3.41 0.70
CA TYR A 44 -10.11 -2.32 0.69
C TYR A 44 -9.74 -1.21 -0.30
N LEU A 45 -8.47 -0.80 -0.33
CA LEU A 45 -7.98 0.28 -1.19
C LEU A 45 -7.95 -0.12 -2.68
N ILE A 46 -7.65 -1.39 -2.96
CA ILE A 46 -7.58 -1.98 -4.30
C ILE A 46 -8.97 -2.24 -4.87
N ASP A 47 -9.97 -2.48 -4.01
CA ASP A 47 -11.38 -2.64 -4.38
C ASP A 47 -11.60 -3.71 -5.47
N GLY A 48 -10.86 -4.81 -5.38
CA GLY A 48 -10.95 -5.94 -6.32
C GLY A 48 -10.25 -5.73 -7.67
N ASP A 49 -9.45 -4.68 -7.84
CA ASP A 49 -8.69 -4.47 -9.08
C ASP A 49 -7.72 -5.63 -9.35
N LYS A 50 -7.83 -6.22 -10.55
CA LYS A 50 -7.04 -7.38 -10.96
C LYS A 50 -5.55 -7.10 -11.08
N GLU A 51 -5.18 -5.84 -11.32
CA GLU A 51 -3.79 -5.38 -11.42
C GLU A 51 -3.29 -4.81 -10.08
N LEU A 52 -4.08 -4.96 -9.00
CA LEU A 52 -3.76 -4.50 -7.65
C LEU A 52 -3.44 -3.00 -7.58
N ARG A 53 -4.07 -2.20 -8.44
CA ARG A 53 -3.97 -0.73 -8.42
C ARG A 53 -4.80 -0.13 -7.28
N LEU A 54 -4.36 1.00 -6.76
CA LEU A 54 -5.18 1.82 -5.86
C LEU A 54 -6.42 2.30 -6.62
N ARG A 55 -7.61 1.99 -6.10
CA ARG A 55 -8.90 2.39 -6.69
C ARG A 55 -9.67 3.37 -5.82
N LYS A 56 -9.54 3.25 -4.48
CA LYS A 56 -10.15 4.19 -3.54
C LYS A 56 -9.36 5.50 -3.51
N SER A 57 -10.04 6.61 -3.77
CA SER A 57 -9.46 7.95 -3.63
C SER A 57 -9.45 8.41 -2.17
N VAL A 58 -8.54 9.31 -1.80
CA VAL A 58 -8.49 9.89 -0.44
C VAL A 58 -9.84 10.48 0.01
N PRO A 59 -10.58 11.29 -0.78
CA PRO A 59 -11.88 11.81 -0.37
C PRO A 59 -12.91 10.70 -0.10
N GLU A 60 -12.91 9.64 -0.90
CA GLU A 60 -13.79 8.49 -0.71
C GLU A 60 -13.47 7.78 0.62
N VAL A 61 -12.19 7.51 0.87
CA VAL A 61 -11.74 6.85 2.12
C VAL A 61 -12.09 7.71 3.33
N LYS A 62 -11.84 9.02 3.29
CA LYS A 62 -12.20 9.93 4.40
C LYS A 62 -13.70 9.94 4.69
N LYS A 63 -14.54 9.81 3.67
CA LYS A 63 -15.99 9.78 3.81
C LYS A 63 -16.51 8.46 4.38
N GLN A 64 -15.98 7.33 3.91
CA GLN A 64 -16.48 6.01 4.27
C GLN A 64 -15.80 5.43 5.51
N ARG A 65 -14.48 5.57 5.60
CA ARG A 65 -13.60 4.94 6.58
C ARG A 65 -12.40 5.82 6.93
N PRO A 66 -12.60 6.95 7.63
CA PRO A 66 -11.51 7.88 7.96
C PRO A 66 -10.40 7.25 8.82
N ASP A 67 -10.70 6.17 9.55
CA ASP A 67 -9.74 5.39 10.33
C ASP A 67 -8.64 4.75 9.46
N VAL A 68 -8.95 4.45 8.19
CA VAL A 68 -8.03 3.78 7.27
C VAL A 68 -6.79 4.62 7.00
N ILE A 69 -6.93 5.94 6.83
CA ILE A 69 -5.77 6.84 6.59
C ILE A 69 -4.75 6.73 7.73
N GLY A 70 -5.22 6.75 8.98
CA GLY A 70 -4.35 6.63 10.14
C GLY A 70 -3.69 5.25 10.25
N GLN A 71 -4.40 4.19 9.87
CA GLN A 71 -3.87 2.83 9.85
C GLN A 71 -2.82 2.65 8.74
N CYS A 72 -3.09 3.17 7.54
CA CYS A 72 -2.15 3.19 6.43
C CYS A 72 -0.86 3.92 6.82
N ARG A 73 -0.98 5.06 7.50
CA ARG A 73 0.19 5.84 7.96
C ARG A 73 1.05 5.07 8.96
N LYS A 74 0.41 4.37 9.91
CA LYS A 74 1.13 3.51 10.88
C LYS A 74 1.85 2.36 10.17
N LEU A 75 1.18 1.69 9.24
CA LEU A 75 1.74 0.56 8.51
C LEU A 75 2.89 0.98 7.59
N ALA A 76 2.71 2.08 6.85
CA ALA A 76 3.74 2.62 5.98
C ALA A 76 4.96 3.11 6.76
N ASN A 77 4.77 3.73 7.93
CA ASN A 77 5.88 4.09 8.81
C ASN A 77 6.63 2.85 9.32
N PHE A 78 5.91 1.79 9.70
CA PHE A 78 6.52 0.55 10.16
C PHE A 78 7.36 -0.15 9.08
N HIS A 79 6.97 -0.06 7.81
CA HIS A 79 7.67 -0.66 6.68
C HIS A 79 8.47 0.35 5.85
N ILE A 80 8.91 1.46 6.45
CA ILE A 80 9.49 2.58 5.69
C ILE A 80 10.77 2.22 4.93
N GLU A 81 11.62 1.36 5.50
CA GLU A 81 12.84 0.88 4.85
C GLU A 81 12.50 0.06 3.60
N LYS A 82 11.54 -0.86 3.72
CA LYS A 82 11.03 -1.67 2.61
C LYS A 82 10.44 -0.80 1.50
N LEU A 83 9.66 0.22 1.87
CA LEU A 83 9.08 1.17 0.91
C LEU A 83 10.16 1.99 0.19
N PHE A 84 11.21 2.40 0.90
CA PHE A 84 12.33 3.09 0.29
C PHE A 84 13.05 2.19 -0.72
N GLU A 85 13.28 0.92 -0.39
CA GLU A 85 13.83 -0.07 -1.32
C GLU A 85 12.98 -0.21 -2.59
N ILE A 86 11.67 -0.45 -2.44
CA ILE A 86 10.73 -0.62 -3.56
C ILE A 86 10.73 0.60 -4.48
N TYR A 87 10.75 1.80 -3.90
CA TYR A 87 10.76 3.04 -4.65
C TYR A 87 12.07 3.21 -5.43
N CYS A 88 13.22 2.97 -4.79
CA CYS A 88 14.53 3.11 -5.42
C CYS A 88 14.84 2.02 -6.44
N SER A 89 14.37 0.79 -6.23
CA SER A 89 14.59 -0.34 -7.14
C SER A 89 13.74 -0.24 -8.41
N GLY A 90 12.61 0.48 -8.35
CA GLY A 90 11.63 0.53 -9.43
C GLY A 90 10.89 -0.79 -9.62
N GLU A 91 10.99 -1.73 -8.68
CA GLU A 91 10.35 -3.05 -8.73
C GLU A 91 8.82 -2.97 -8.76
N ASP A 92 8.26 -1.86 -8.29
CA ASP A 92 6.83 -1.57 -8.36
C ASP A 92 6.57 -0.27 -9.15
N PRO A 93 6.27 -0.39 -10.46
CA PRO A 93 5.96 0.76 -11.31
C PRO A 93 4.76 1.59 -10.84
N LEU A 94 3.83 1.00 -10.07
CA LEU A 94 2.66 1.70 -9.54
C LEU A 94 2.99 2.56 -8.32
N PHE A 95 4.19 2.40 -7.75
CA PHE A 95 4.66 3.14 -6.58
C PHE A 95 5.88 4.03 -6.88
N SER A 96 6.76 3.61 -7.79
CA SER A 96 7.95 4.37 -8.18
C SER A 96 7.66 5.58 -9.11
N GLN A 97 6.43 5.72 -9.59
CA GLN A 97 5.97 6.86 -10.41
C GLN A 97 5.15 7.90 -9.63
N SER A 98 4.98 7.71 -8.32
CA SER A 98 4.18 8.58 -7.44
C SER A 98 5.00 9.67 -6.76
#